data_AF-A0A7C1TT35-F1
#
_entry.id   AF-A0A7C1TT35-F1
#
_cell.length_a   1.000
_cell.length_b   1.000
_cell.length_c   1.000
_cell.angle_alpha   90.00
_cell.angle_beta   90.00
_cell.angle_gamma   90.00
#
_symmetry.space_group_name_H-M   'P 1'
#
loop_
_entity.id
_entity.type
_entity.pdbx_description
1 polymer ?
#
loop_
_entity_poly.entity_id
_entity_poly.type
_entity_poly.pdbx_seq_one_letter_code
_entity_poly.pdbx_strand_id
1 'polypeptide(L)' 'MTLRIGSVRLNNPVILAPMCGVSDLPFRRLVNGFGAGLAVSEMIASKAMIQAGKKT' A
#
# COMPACT_ATOMS: atom_id res chain seq x y z
N MET A 1 4.41 10.79 -17.89
CA MET A 1 5.35 9.66 -17.72
C MET A 1 4.54 8.45 -17.27
N THR A 2 4.70 7.27 -17.85
CA THR A 2 3.92 6.07 -17.46
C THR A 2 4.84 4.96 -16.96
N LEU A 3 4.45 4.25 -15.91
CA LEU A 3 5.20 3.13 -15.34
C LEU A 3 4.49 1.80 -15.66
N ARG A 4 5.24 0.75 -16.00
CA ARG A 4 4.69 -0.58 -16.31
C ARG A 4 5.30 -1.62 -15.37
N ILE A 5 4.45 -2.37 -14.69
CA ILE A 5 4.83 -3.46 -13.76
C ILE A 5 4.18 -4.73 -14.29
N GLY A 6 4.94 -5.55 -15.03
CA GLY A 6 4.40 -6.70 -15.74
C GLY A 6 3.24 -6.31 -16.69
N SER A 7 2.05 -6.84 -16.43
CA SER A 7 0.82 -6.52 -17.17
C SER A 7 0.11 -5.25 -16.69
N VAL A 8 0.50 -4.67 -15.55
CA VAL A 8 -0.15 -3.49 -14.97
C VAL A 8 0.50 -2.22 -15.51
N ARG A 9 -0.33 -1.28 -15.99
CA ARG A 9 0.10 0.04 -16.45
C ARG A 9 -0.39 1.11 -15.48
N LEU A 10 0.53 1.91 -14.97
CA LEU A 10 0.26 3.04 -14.09
C LEU A 10 0.40 4.35 -14.85
N ASN A 11 -0.61 5.21 -14.72
CA ASN A 11 -0.66 6.50 -15.40
C ASN A 11 0.33 7.52 -14.82
N ASN A 12 0.78 7.30 -13.58
CA ASN A 12 1.78 8.11 -12.89
C ASN A 12 2.86 7.19 -12.28
N PRO A 13 4.17 7.48 -12.44
CA PRO A 13 5.26 6.72 -11.81
C PRO A 13 5.44 6.99 -10.31
N VAL A 14 4.47 7.58 -9.63
CA VAL A 14 4.50 7.82 -8.17
C VAL A 14 3.67 6.76 -7.46
N ILE A 15 4.27 6.11 -6.45
CA ILE A 15 3.64 5.03 -5.68
C ILE A 15 3.75 5.36 -4.19
N LEU A 16 2.68 5.13 -3.43
CA LEU A 16 2.72 5.23 -1.98
C LEU A 16 3.44 4.01 -1.37
N ALA A 17 4.48 4.27 -0.58
CA ALA A 17 5.19 3.23 0.17
C ALA A 17 4.28 2.62 1.27
N PRO A 18 4.42 1.31 1.56
CA PRO A 18 3.78 0.68 2.71
C PRO A 18 4.47 1.13 3.99
N MET A 19 3.74 1.77 4.89
CA MET A 19 4.23 2.28 6.17
C MET A 19 3.27 1.86 7.29
N CYS A 20 3.81 1.35 8.38
CA CYS A 20 3.02 0.89 9.54
C CYS A 20 2.47 2.10 10.29
N GLY A 21 1.16 2.14 10.56
CA GLY A 21 0.50 3.25 11.25
C GLY A 21 0.35 4.52 10.40
N VAL A 22 0.57 4.45 9.09
CA VAL A 22 0.52 5.62 8.19
C VAL A 22 -0.29 5.33 6.92
N SER A 23 -0.04 4.23 6.21
CA SER A 23 -0.70 3.94 4.92
C SER A 23 -2.14 3.38 5.07
N ASP A 24 -2.90 3.96 6.00
CA ASP A 24 -4.28 3.58 6.32
C ASP A 24 -5.28 4.00 5.22
N LEU A 25 -6.58 3.76 5.41
CA LEU A 25 -7.57 4.11 4.40
C LEU A 25 -7.69 5.64 4.15
N PRO A 26 -7.86 6.49 5.18
CA PRO A 26 -7.85 7.94 5.02
C PRO A 26 -6.62 8.47 4.27
N PHE A 27 -5.40 8.05 4.66
CA PHE A 27 -4.17 8.52 4.05
C PHE A 27 -4.06 8.11 2.58
N ARG A 28 -4.43 6.86 2.25
CA ARG A 28 -4.47 6.39 0.85
C ARG A 28 -5.45 7.18 0.00
N ARG A 29 -6.63 7.54 0.54
CA ARG A 29 -7.60 8.38 -0.17
C ARG A 29 -7.04 9.76 -0.47
N LEU A 30 -6.36 10.36 0.51
CA LEU A 30 -5.70 11.66 0.35
C LEU A 30 -4.58 11.60 -0.70
N VAL A 31 -3.70 10.61 -0.64
CA VAL A 31 -2.60 10.43 -1.60
C VAL A 31 -3.09 10.12 -3.02
N ASN A 32 -4.19 9.36 -3.17
CA ASN A 32 -4.84 9.17 -4.46
C ASN A 32 -5.38 10.49 -5.04
N GLY A 33 -5.89 11.40 -4.20
CA GLY A 33 -6.30 12.74 -4.61
C GLY A 33 -5.16 13.59 -5.18
N PHE A 34 -3.92 13.33 -4.77
CA PHE A 34 -2.71 13.96 -5.33
C PHE A 34 -2.17 13.26 -6.58
N GLY A 35 -2.85 12.22 -7.07
CA GLY A 35 -2.52 11.56 -8.34
C GLY A 35 -1.51 10.42 -8.24
N ALA A 36 -1.31 9.81 -7.08
CA ALA A 36 -0.51 8.59 -6.98
C ALA A 36 -1.02 7.51 -7.96
N GLY A 37 -0.09 6.89 -8.68
CA GLY A 37 -0.42 5.85 -9.66
C GLY A 37 -0.82 4.53 -9.01
N LEU A 38 -0.32 4.26 -7.79
CA LEU A 38 -0.63 3.08 -7.01
C LEU A 38 -0.55 3.39 -5.51
N ALA A 39 -1.50 2.89 -4.74
CA ALA A 39 -1.50 2.98 -3.28
C ALA A 39 -1.55 1.60 -2.63
N VAL A 40 -0.71 1.37 -1.62
CA VAL A 40 -0.59 0.10 -0.88
C VAL A 40 -1.11 0.28 0.54
N SER A 41 -1.80 -0.72 1.09
CA SER A 41 -2.26 -0.73 2.48
C SER A 41 -1.10 -0.67 3.48
N GLU A 42 -1.42 -0.42 4.75
CA GLU A 42 -0.43 -0.45 5.83
C GLU A 42 0.44 -1.69 5.82
N MET A 43 1.69 -1.50 6.22
CA MET A 43 2.60 -2.59 6.51
C MET A 43 2.18 -3.26 7.82
N ILE A 44 1.90 -4.56 7.77
CA ILE A 44 1.54 -5.37 8.94
C ILE A 44 2.66 -6.36 9.24
N ALA A 45 3.05 -6.48 10.50
CA ALA A 45 4.04 -7.45 10.94
C ALA A 45 3.48 -8.89 10.83
N SER A 46 3.94 -9.62 9.81
CA SER A 46 3.46 -10.99 9.52
C SER A 46 3.63 -11.96 10.70
N LYS A 47 4.76 -11.89 11.43
CA LYS A 47 5.02 -12.79 12.56
C LYS A 47 3.99 -12.62 13.69
N ALA A 48 3.63 -11.39 14.02
CA ALA A 48 2.60 -11.09 15.04
C ALA A 48 1.22 -11.63 14.63
N MET A 49 0.86 -11.48 13.36
CA MET A 49 -0.40 -12.03 12.81
C MET A 49 -0.46 -13.55 12.87
N ILE A 50 0.64 -14.23 12.51
CA ILE A 50 0.72 -15.70 12.57
C ILE A 50 0.64 -16.21 14.00
N GLN A 51 1.32 -15.53 14.95
CA GLN A 51 1.32 -15.94 16.35
C GLN A 51 -0.04 -15.72 17.02
N ALA A 52 -0.73 -14.61 16.72
CA ALA A 52 -2.09 -14.36 17.19
C ALA A 52 -3.12 -15.34 16.59
N GLY A 53 -2.87 -15.86 15.39
CA GLY A 53 -3.71 -16.87 14.74
C GLY A 53 -3.56 -18.29 15.30
N LYS A 54 -2.47 -18.59 16.02
CA LYS A 54 -2.34 -19.85 16.76
C LYS A 54 -3.18 -19.76 18.04
N LYS A 55 -4.44 -20.19 17.95
CA LYS A 55 -5.22 -20.56 19.14
C LYS A 55 -4.54 -21.78 19.77
N THR A 56 -4.09 -21.63 21.01
CA THR A 56 -3.76 -22.74 21.91
C THR A 56 -5.00 -23.55 22.23
#